data_AF-A0A954P3T8-F1
#
_entry.id   AF-A0A954P3T8-F1
#
_cell.length_a   1.000
_cell.length_b   1.000
_cell.length_c   1.000
_cell.angle_alpha   90.00
_cell.angle_beta   90.00
_cell.angle_gamma   90.00
#
_symmetry.space_group_name_H-M   'P 1'
#
loop_
_entity.id
_entity.type
_entity.pdbx_description
1 polymer ?
#
loop_
_entity_poly.entity_id
_entity_poly.type
_entity_poly.pdbx_seq_one_letter_code
_entity_poly.pdbx_strand_id
1 'polypeptide(L)'
;MPTFREMTDFFVSAGADSVEHSGKTYLAHAIGVHRDLGRWGGDEDMQRAGLFHSIYGTELFQRFALPLNRRAELQELIGPRAEFLAYVNCVMDRASFDEAAQQSGGPYVVRSREIDGSVETFELGEDVFRDLCTLHLCDWLEQVARSEHWDYRRGAYRQLAERLGGVALAEYDRVFGIPARKP
;
A
#
# COMPACT_ATOMS: atom_id res chain seq x y z
N MET A 1 -4.23 -20.73 -6.74
CA MET A 1 -3.36 -19.67 -6.19
C MET A 1 -2.31 -19.36 -7.24
N PRO A 2 -2.12 -18.10 -7.66
CA PRO A 2 -1.08 -17.75 -8.63
C PRO A 2 0.31 -18.01 -8.03
N THR A 3 1.25 -18.40 -8.87
CA THR A 3 2.66 -18.45 -8.54
C THR A 3 3.23 -17.04 -8.46
N PHE A 4 4.34 -16.87 -7.73
CA PHE A 4 5.05 -15.60 -7.68
C PHE A 4 5.50 -15.12 -9.07
N ARG A 5 5.91 -16.06 -9.93
CA ARG A 5 6.28 -15.78 -11.33
C ARG A 5 5.12 -15.18 -12.11
N GLU A 6 3.93 -15.79 -12.07
CA GLU A 6 2.75 -15.27 -12.78
C GLU A 6 2.41 -13.84 -12.34
N MET A 7 2.53 -13.55 -11.05
CA MET A 7 2.31 -12.19 -10.54
C MET A 7 3.38 -11.20 -11.02
N THR A 8 4.66 -11.58 -11.04
CA THR A 8 5.71 -10.68 -11.56
C THR A 8 5.65 -10.52 -13.08
N ASP A 9 5.24 -11.57 -13.81
CA ASP A 9 5.07 -11.53 -15.26
C ASP A 9 3.92 -10.58 -15.65
N PHE A 10 2.90 -10.42 -14.79
CA PHE A 10 1.87 -9.39 -14.96
C PHE A 10 2.48 -7.99 -15.03
N PHE A 11 3.41 -7.64 -14.12
CA PHE A 11 4.08 -6.32 -14.13
C PHE A 11 4.84 -6.08 -15.43
N VAL A 12 5.55 -7.10 -15.92
CA VAL A 12 6.29 -7.03 -17.19
C VAL A 12 5.32 -6.82 -18.35
N SER A 13 4.23 -7.60 -18.40
CA SER A 13 3.21 -7.48 -19.45
C SER A 13 2.52 -6.12 -19.47
N ALA A 14 2.34 -5.50 -18.29
CA ALA A 14 1.74 -4.19 -18.14
C ALA A 14 2.73 -3.04 -18.38
N GLY A 15 4.03 -3.31 -18.52
CA GLY A 15 5.08 -2.28 -18.63
C GLY A 15 5.36 -1.54 -17.32
N ALA A 16 5.06 -2.15 -16.18
CA ALA A 16 5.23 -1.58 -14.85
C ALA A 16 6.59 -1.92 -14.22
N ASP A 17 7.28 -2.94 -14.73
CA ASP A 17 8.43 -3.58 -14.08
C ASP A 17 9.67 -2.69 -14.00
N SER A 18 9.88 -1.83 -15.00
CA SER A 18 11.05 -0.95 -15.11
C SER A 18 10.77 0.50 -14.71
N VAL A 19 9.56 0.84 -14.26
CA VAL A 19 9.19 2.21 -13.88
C VAL A 19 10.02 2.66 -12.68
N GLU A 20 10.67 3.82 -12.75
CA GLU A 20 11.49 4.33 -11.63
C GLU A 20 10.64 4.67 -10.40
N HIS A 21 11.06 4.19 -9.22
CA HIS A 21 10.38 4.35 -7.95
C HIS A 21 11.36 4.34 -6.76
N SER A 22 11.50 5.48 -6.06
CA SER A 22 12.26 5.61 -4.81
C SER A 22 13.68 4.98 -4.84
N GLY A 23 14.43 5.25 -5.91
CA GLY A 23 15.80 4.74 -6.14
C GLY A 23 15.88 3.27 -6.57
N LYS A 24 14.75 2.63 -6.89
CA LYS A 24 14.64 1.27 -7.45
C LYS A 24 13.67 1.28 -8.65
N THR A 25 13.40 0.11 -9.22
CA THR A 25 12.23 -0.06 -10.08
C THR A 25 10.96 -0.31 -9.25
N TYR A 26 9.80 -0.03 -9.83
CA TYR A 26 8.50 -0.23 -9.18
C TYR A 26 8.28 -1.69 -8.82
N LEU A 27 8.61 -2.64 -9.70
CA LEU A 27 8.53 -4.07 -9.36
C LEU A 27 9.48 -4.44 -8.20
N ALA A 28 10.70 -3.90 -8.16
CA ALA A 28 11.62 -4.18 -7.06
C ALA A 28 11.13 -3.61 -5.71
N HIS A 29 10.45 -2.46 -5.72
CA HIS A 29 9.74 -1.90 -4.57
C HIS A 29 8.58 -2.81 -4.13
N ALA A 30 7.70 -3.16 -5.06
CA ALA A 30 6.54 -4.00 -4.84
C ALA A 30 6.90 -5.38 -4.25
N ILE A 31 7.96 -6.02 -4.74
CA ILE A 31 8.50 -7.28 -4.18
C ILE A 31 8.98 -7.08 -2.74
N GLY A 32 9.58 -5.92 -2.43
CA GLY A 32 9.98 -5.53 -1.08
C GLY A 32 8.78 -5.52 -0.13
N VAL A 33 7.71 -4.82 -0.51
CA VAL A 33 6.47 -4.74 0.29
C VAL A 33 5.81 -6.11 0.46
N HIS A 34 5.71 -6.92 -0.60
CA HIS A 34 5.21 -8.30 -0.53
C HIS A 34 5.95 -9.13 0.52
N ARG A 35 7.30 -9.13 0.45
CA ARG A 35 8.13 -9.89 1.39
C ARG A 35 7.98 -9.36 2.82
N ASP A 36 7.96 -8.05 2.97
CA ASP A 36 7.94 -7.41 4.28
C ASP A 36 6.61 -7.68 5.00
N LEU A 37 5.48 -7.65 4.28
CA LEU A 37 4.17 -8.09 4.81
C LEU A 37 4.15 -9.57 5.22
N GLY A 38 4.83 -10.44 4.47
CA GLY A 38 4.99 -11.85 4.86
C GLY A 38 5.76 -12.01 6.16
N ARG A 39 6.83 -11.22 6.37
CA ARG A 39 7.58 -11.20 7.64
C ARG A 39 6.77 -10.62 8.80
N TRP A 40 5.84 -9.72 8.52
CA TRP A 40 4.93 -9.14 9.52
C TRP A 40 3.80 -10.11 9.91
N GLY A 41 3.77 -11.31 9.33
CA GLY A 41 2.75 -12.33 9.61
C GLY A 41 1.49 -12.20 8.77
N GLY A 42 1.51 -11.39 7.71
CA GLY A 42 0.41 -11.28 6.76
C GLY A 42 0.18 -12.58 5.99
N ASP A 43 -1.10 -12.92 5.80
CA ASP A 43 -1.52 -14.06 4.98
C ASP A 43 -1.20 -13.85 3.48
N GLU A 44 -1.55 -14.84 2.65
CA GLU A 44 -1.29 -14.77 1.21
C GLU A 44 -1.99 -13.57 0.54
N ASP A 45 -3.19 -13.20 0.97
CA ASP A 45 -3.92 -12.06 0.40
C ASP A 45 -3.23 -10.74 0.75
N MET A 46 -2.72 -10.59 1.98
CA MET A 46 -1.94 -9.42 2.38
C MET A 46 -0.64 -9.30 1.59
N GLN A 47 0.09 -10.40 1.40
CA GLN A 47 1.32 -10.39 0.61
C GLN A 47 1.03 -10.01 -0.86
N ARG A 48 -0.05 -10.53 -1.44
CA ARG A 48 -0.50 -10.19 -2.80
C ARG A 48 -0.97 -8.75 -2.91
N ALA A 49 -1.74 -8.25 -1.95
CA ALA A 49 -2.11 -6.84 -1.87
C ALA A 49 -0.87 -5.95 -1.81
N GLY A 50 0.15 -6.36 -1.02
CA GLY A 50 1.47 -5.74 -0.96
C GLY A 50 2.18 -5.66 -2.31
N LEU A 51 2.15 -6.72 -3.10
CA LEU A 51 2.75 -6.72 -4.42
C LEU A 51 2.04 -5.72 -5.35
N PHE A 52 0.71 -5.60 -5.28
CA PHE A 52 -0.06 -4.76 -6.19
C PHE A 52 -0.52 -3.41 -5.59
N HIS A 53 0.01 -3.01 -4.43
CA HIS A 53 -0.52 -1.92 -3.60
C HIS A 53 -0.60 -0.53 -4.28
N SER A 54 0.14 -0.32 -5.37
CA SER A 54 0.19 0.94 -6.13
C SER A 54 -0.19 0.77 -7.61
N ILE A 55 -0.77 -0.37 -8.00
CA ILE A 55 -0.92 -0.76 -9.41
C ILE A 55 -1.85 0.17 -10.19
N TYR A 56 -2.87 0.75 -9.55
CA TYR A 56 -3.81 1.70 -10.15
C TYR A 56 -3.40 3.17 -9.99
N GLY A 57 -2.15 3.41 -9.58
CA GLY A 57 -1.64 4.73 -9.23
C GLY A 57 -2.17 5.26 -7.90
N THR A 58 -1.33 5.94 -7.14
CA THR A 58 -1.64 6.51 -5.83
C THR A 58 -1.61 8.04 -5.86
N GLU A 59 -2.07 8.70 -4.80
CA GLU A 59 -1.99 10.17 -4.66
C GLU A 59 -0.60 10.76 -4.98
N LEU A 60 0.49 10.02 -4.69
CA LEU A 60 1.87 10.45 -4.97
C LEU A 60 2.55 9.71 -6.12
N PHE A 61 1.98 8.60 -6.61
CA PHE A 61 2.58 7.79 -7.66
C PHE A 61 1.62 7.64 -8.84
N GLN A 62 1.81 8.45 -9.87
CA GLN A 62 1.02 8.44 -11.10
C GLN A 62 1.86 8.13 -12.35
N ARG A 63 3.15 7.78 -12.19
CA ARG A 63 4.04 7.43 -13.31
C ARG A 63 3.60 6.15 -14.03
N PHE A 64 2.90 5.29 -13.30
CA PHE A 64 2.21 4.12 -13.83
C PHE A 64 0.85 4.01 -13.13
N ALA A 65 -0.18 3.69 -13.91
CA ALA A 65 -1.49 3.35 -13.42
C ALA A 65 -2.14 2.37 -14.40
N LEU A 66 -2.40 1.16 -13.94
CA LEU A 66 -3.21 0.20 -14.66
C LEU A 66 -4.63 0.77 -14.83
N PRO A 67 -5.22 0.77 -16.04
CA PRO A 67 -6.59 1.23 -16.25
C PRO A 67 -7.60 0.49 -15.36
N LEU A 68 -8.53 1.23 -14.73
CA LEU A 68 -9.52 0.65 -13.80
C LEU A 68 -10.50 -0.33 -14.47
N ASN A 69 -10.64 -0.31 -15.79
CA ASN A 69 -11.41 -1.32 -16.51
C ASN A 69 -10.72 -2.71 -16.53
N ARG A 70 -9.46 -2.81 -16.12
CA ARG A 70 -8.70 -4.07 -15.96
C ARG A 70 -8.72 -4.62 -14.54
N ARG A 71 -9.52 -4.05 -13.63
CA ARG A 71 -9.61 -4.55 -12.25
C ARG A 71 -10.01 -6.02 -12.16
N ALA A 72 -10.96 -6.45 -12.98
CA ALA A 72 -11.42 -7.84 -13.00
C ALA A 72 -10.30 -8.84 -13.36
N GLU A 73 -9.39 -8.46 -14.27
CA GLU A 73 -8.22 -9.26 -14.64
C GLU A 73 -7.28 -9.44 -13.44
N LEU A 74 -6.99 -8.36 -12.71
CA LEU A 74 -6.15 -8.46 -11.52
C LEU A 74 -6.85 -9.25 -10.41
N GLN A 75 -8.14 -9.03 -10.22
CA GLN A 75 -8.95 -9.73 -9.22
C GLN A 75 -8.96 -11.25 -9.45
N GLU A 76 -9.04 -11.69 -10.71
CA GLU A 76 -8.93 -13.11 -11.07
C GLU A 76 -7.55 -13.68 -10.74
N LEU A 77 -6.49 -12.89 -10.96
CA LEU A 77 -5.12 -13.31 -10.68
C LEU A 77 -4.85 -13.45 -9.18
N ILE A 78 -5.10 -12.39 -8.39
CA ILE A 78 -4.65 -12.32 -6.99
C ILE A 78 -5.74 -12.61 -5.94
N GLY A 79 -6.99 -12.71 -6.37
CA GLY A 79 -8.15 -12.91 -5.52
C GLY A 79 -8.84 -11.61 -5.10
N PRO A 80 -10.13 -11.69 -4.72
CA PRO A 80 -10.99 -10.54 -4.45
C PRO A 80 -10.50 -9.66 -3.29
N ARG A 81 -10.06 -10.25 -2.19
CA ARG A 81 -9.62 -9.49 -1.00
C ARG A 81 -8.32 -8.74 -1.26
N ALA A 82 -7.34 -9.41 -1.88
CA ALA A 82 -6.06 -8.81 -2.21
C ALA A 82 -6.21 -7.63 -3.19
N GLU A 83 -7.02 -7.81 -4.23
CA GLU A 83 -7.32 -6.75 -5.20
C GLU A 83 -8.06 -5.59 -4.55
N PHE A 84 -9.05 -5.86 -3.69
CA PHE A 84 -9.79 -4.80 -3.01
C PHE A 84 -8.89 -3.94 -2.12
N LEU A 85 -8.01 -4.55 -1.32
CA LEU A 85 -7.04 -3.82 -0.50
C LEU A 85 -6.09 -2.97 -1.34
N ALA A 86 -5.57 -3.53 -2.44
CA ALA A 86 -4.72 -2.81 -3.38
C ALA A 86 -5.47 -1.63 -4.03
N TYR A 87 -6.72 -1.85 -4.46
CA TYR A 87 -7.58 -0.83 -5.04
C TYR A 87 -7.80 0.33 -4.09
N VAL A 88 -8.27 0.06 -2.86
CA VAL A 88 -8.53 1.12 -1.88
C VAL A 88 -7.24 1.88 -1.54
N ASN A 89 -6.10 1.20 -1.35
CA ASN A 89 -4.82 1.88 -1.11
C ASN A 89 -4.39 2.77 -2.30
N CYS A 90 -4.69 2.38 -3.54
CA CYS A 90 -4.41 3.19 -4.72
C CYS A 90 -5.29 4.44 -4.80
N VAL A 91 -6.59 4.26 -4.59
CA VAL A 91 -7.56 5.32 -4.89
C VAL A 91 -7.87 6.19 -3.69
N MET A 92 -7.54 5.80 -2.45
CA MET A 92 -7.91 6.58 -1.27
C MET A 92 -7.35 8.01 -1.32
N ASP A 93 -8.18 8.94 -0.90
CA ASP A 93 -7.78 10.26 -0.42
C ASP A 93 -7.15 10.09 0.97
N ARG A 94 -5.87 10.44 1.09
CA ARG A 94 -5.09 10.19 2.32
C ARG A 94 -5.61 10.97 3.51
N ALA A 95 -6.24 12.13 3.31
CA ALA A 95 -6.81 12.92 4.41
C ALA A 95 -8.00 12.19 5.05
N SER A 96 -8.92 11.64 4.24
CA SER A 96 -10.03 10.83 4.74
C SER A 96 -9.56 9.54 5.44
N PHE A 97 -8.49 8.93 4.94
CA PHE A 97 -7.86 7.78 5.59
C PHE A 97 -7.23 8.14 6.94
N ASP A 98 -6.54 9.28 7.05
CA ASP A 98 -5.97 9.77 8.31
C ASP A 98 -7.06 10.12 9.33
N GLU A 99 -8.16 10.72 8.89
CA GLU A 99 -9.33 10.97 9.75
C GLU A 99 -9.94 9.65 10.25
N ALA A 100 -10.05 8.63 9.40
CA ALA A 100 -10.50 7.30 9.80
C ALA A 100 -9.56 6.65 10.83
N ALA A 101 -8.24 6.79 10.66
CA ALA A 101 -7.24 6.17 11.55
C ALA A 101 -7.31 6.69 12.99
N GLN A 102 -7.81 7.92 13.19
CA GLN A 102 -8.00 8.55 14.49
C GLN A 102 -9.20 8.00 15.28
N GLN A 103 -10.11 7.27 14.63
CA GLN A 103 -11.30 6.74 15.28
C GLN A 103 -10.97 5.51 16.13
N SER A 104 -11.58 5.39 17.31
CA SER A 104 -11.35 4.26 18.23
C SER A 104 -12.11 2.98 17.87
N GLY A 105 -13.04 3.03 16.91
CA GLY A 105 -13.84 1.88 16.46
C GLY A 105 -14.61 2.20 15.18
N GLY A 106 -14.89 1.17 14.37
CA GLY A 106 -15.57 1.32 13.08
C GLY A 106 -17.11 1.52 13.16
N PRO A 107 -17.77 1.65 11.99
CA PRO A 107 -17.21 1.49 10.65
C PRO A 107 -16.28 2.65 10.24
N TYR A 108 -15.23 2.33 9.48
CA TYR A 108 -14.25 3.31 9.00
C TYR A 108 -14.63 3.80 7.61
N VAL A 109 -14.78 5.10 7.45
CA VAL A 109 -15.14 5.70 6.16
C VAL A 109 -13.90 6.27 5.50
N VAL A 110 -13.54 5.74 4.33
CA VAL A 110 -12.44 6.23 3.48
C VAL A 110 -13.03 6.66 2.15
N ARG A 111 -12.60 7.81 1.63
CA ARG A 111 -13.03 8.30 0.31
C ARG A 111 -11.95 8.03 -0.71
N SER A 112 -12.31 7.87 -1.97
CA SER A 112 -11.34 7.96 -3.06
C SER A 112 -10.95 9.42 -3.31
N ARG A 113 -9.78 9.63 -3.91
CA ARG A 113 -9.48 10.82 -4.71
C ARG A 113 -10.46 10.92 -5.87
N GLU A 114 -10.55 12.10 -6.47
CA GLU A 114 -11.37 12.27 -7.68
C GLU A 114 -10.79 11.43 -8.83
N ILE A 115 -11.63 10.58 -9.40
CA ILE A 115 -11.30 9.75 -10.58
C ILE A 115 -12.45 9.92 -11.57
N ASP A 116 -12.12 10.42 -12.76
CA ASP A 116 -13.07 10.69 -13.85
C ASP A 116 -14.29 11.53 -13.41
N GLY A 117 -14.06 12.52 -12.53
CA GLY A 117 -15.09 13.41 -12.00
C GLY A 117 -15.97 12.80 -10.91
N SER A 118 -15.58 11.66 -10.35
CA SER A 118 -16.31 10.96 -9.30
C SER A 118 -15.47 10.70 -8.05
N VAL A 119 -16.12 10.66 -6.89
CA VAL A 119 -15.54 10.28 -5.60
C VAL A 119 -16.34 9.10 -5.05
N GLU A 120 -15.67 7.98 -4.83
CA GLU A 120 -16.22 6.79 -4.20
C GLU A 120 -16.07 6.88 -2.66
N THR A 121 -16.99 6.29 -1.92
CA THR A 121 -16.90 6.17 -0.45
C THR A 121 -16.89 4.70 -0.07
N PHE A 122 -15.89 4.29 0.70
CA PHE A 122 -15.70 2.95 1.23
C PHE A 122 -16.06 2.92 2.71
N GLU A 123 -17.03 2.08 3.08
CA GLU A 123 -17.32 1.75 4.47
C GLU A 123 -16.61 0.43 4.82
N LEU A 124 -15.58 0.51 5.66
CA LEU A 124 -14.68 -0.60 5.96
C LEU A 124 -14.92 -1.12 7.38
N GLY A 125 -15.03 -2.44 7.51
CA GLY A 125 -15.01 -3.12 8.80
C GLY A 125 -13.62 -3.12 9.45
N GLU A 126 -13.55 -3.48 10.74
CA GLU A 126 -12.34 -3.45 11.54
C GLU A 126 -11.16 -4.21 10.90
N ASP A 127 -11.39 -5.46 10.47
CA ASP A 127 -10.32 -6.31 9.91
C ASP A 127 -9.77 -5.75 8.59
N VAL A 128 -10.66 -5.27 7.70
CA VAL A 128 -10.26 -4.70 6.41
C VAL A 128 -9.52 -3.38 6.61
N PHE A 129 -9.98 -2.55 7.54
CA PHE A 129 -9.30 -1.29 7.85
C PHE A 129 -7.92 -1.53 8.50
N ARG A 130 -7.80 -2.52 9.40
CA ARG A 130 -6.51 -2.95 9.95
C ARG A 130 -5.55 -3.42 8.86
N ASP A 131 -6.04 -4.22 7.92
CA ASP A 131 -5.25 -4.71 6.79
C ASP A 131 -4.78 -3.55 5.89
N LEU A 132 -5.67 -2.60 5.60
CA LEU A 132 -5.33 -1.38 4.84
C LEU A 132 -4.28 -0.52 5.59
N CYS A 133 -4.42 -0.34 6.91
CA CYS A 133 -3.43 0.36 7.72
C CYS A 133 -2.06 -0.33 7.67
N THR A 134 -2.06 -1.66 7.76
CA THR A 134 -0.83 -2.47 7.72
C THR A 134 -0.15 -2.35 6.36
N LEU A 135 -0.92 -2.44 5.27
CA LEU A 135 -0.45 -2.27 3.90
C LEU A 135 0.18 -0.89 3.68
N HIS A 136 -0.55 0.18 4.06
CA HIS A 136 -0.11 1.55 3.84
C HIS A 136 1.15 1.91 4.65
N LEU A 137 1.23 1.42 5.89
CA LEU A 137 2.42 1.61 6.72
C LEU A 137 3.62 0.83 6.18
N CYS A 138 3.42 -0.45 5.82
CA CYS A 138 4.50 -1.29 5.30
C CYS A 138 5.08 -0.74 3.99
N ASP A 139 4.23 -0.26 3.07
CA ASP A 139 4.65 0.42 1.85
C ASP A 139 5.61 1.58 2.16
N TRP A 140 5.21 2.48 3.06
CA TRP A 140 6.04 3.62 3.41
C TRP A 140 7.36 3.22 4.08
N LEU A 141 7.32 2.30 5.05
CA LEU A 141 8.51 1.87 5.79
C LEU A 141 9.52 1.13 4.92
N GLU A 142 9.09 0.42 3.87
CA GLU A 142 10.00 -0.24 2.93
C GLU A 142 10.86 0.79 2.18
N GLN A 143 10.28 1.94 1.82
CA GLN A 143 10.92 2.90 0.92
C GLN A 143 11.51 4.15 1.58
N VAL A 144 11.03 4.56 2.76
CA VAL A 144 11.35 5.89 3.32
C VAL A 144 12.85 6.15 3.48
N ALA A 145 13.66 5.14 3.79
CA ALA A 145 15.12 5.26 3.89
C ALA A 145 15.85 5.56 2.56
N ARG A 146 15.13 5.47 1.43
CA ARG A 146 15.61 5.83 0.09
C ARG A 146 14.82 7.00 -0.50
N SER A 147 13.83 7.51 0.23
CA SER A 147 13.00 8.63 -0.21
C SER A 147 13.66 9.96 0.15
N GLU A 148 13.53 10.94 -0.74
CA GLU A 148 13.92 12.34 -0.44
C GLU A 148 12.94 13.01 0.55
N HIS A 149 11.79 12.38 0.81
CA HIS A 149 10.71 12.89 1.65
C HIS A 149 10.64 12.19 3.01
N TRP A 150 11.77 12.09 3.72
CA TRP A 150 11.90 11.35 4.99
C TRP A 150 10.80 11.66 6.02
N ASP A 151 10.46 12.94 6.22
CA ASP A 151 9.46 13.37 7.22
C ASP A 151 8.03 13.51 6.66
N TYR A 152 7.79 13.12 5.40
CA TYR A 152 6.44 13.18 4.82
C TYR A 152 5.45 12.34 5.64
N ARG A 153 4.39 13.02 6.12
CA ARG A 153 3.32 12.44 6.96
C ARG A 153 3.83 11.59 8.14
N ARG A 154 5.03 11.87 8.67
CA ARG A 154 5.66 11.07 9.72
C ARG A 154 4.78 10.88 10.97
N GLY A 155 4.05 11.92 11.38
CA GLY A 155 3.09 11.83 12.47
C GLY A 155 1.93 10.86 12.20
N ALA A 156 1.39 10.86 10.98
CA ALA A 156 0.34 9.91 10.57
C ALA A 156 0.87 8.47 10.53
N TYR A 157 2.06 8.26 9.97
CA TYR A 157 2.69 6.93 9.97
C TYR A 157 3.01 6.42 11.38
N ARG A 158 3.42 7.31 12.30
CA ARG A 158 3.57 6.97 13.72
C ARG A 158 2.25 6.52 14.33
N GLN A 159 1.17 7.27 14.09
CA GLN A 159 -0.17 6.95 14.59
C GLN A 159 -0.65 5.58 14.08
N LEU A 160 -0.44 5.26 12.80
CA LEU A 160 -0.75 3.93 12.26
C LEU A 160 0.05 2.83 12.97
N ALA A 161 1.35 3.07 13.19
CA ALA A 161 2.22 2.10 13.86
C ALA A 161 1.78 1.85 15.32
N GLU A 162 1.41 2.90 16.06
CA GLU A 162 0.89 2.80 17.42
C GLU A 162 -0.47 2.09 17.48
N ARG A 163 -1.36 2.40 16.53
CA ARG A 163 -2.66 1.72 16.39
C ARG A 163 -2.51 0.23 16.17
N LEU A 164 -1.59 -0.17 15.29
CA LEU A 164 -1.34 -1.58 14.95
C LEU A 164 -0.54 -2.31 16.03
N GLY A 165 0.35 -1.61 16.74
CA GLY A 165 1.23 -2.19 17.75
C GLY A 165 2.17 -3.25 17.17
N GLY A 166 2.64 -4.16 18.02
CA GLY A 166 3.38 -5.36 17.62
C GLY A 166 4.54 -5.11 16.65
N VAL A 167 4.59 -5.89 15.58
CA VAL A 167 5.63 -5.80 14.54
C VAL A 167 5.60 -4.46 13.80
N ALA A 168 4.43 -3.86 13.59
CA ALA A 168 4.29 -2.59 12.89
C ALA A 168 4.97 -1.44 13.66
N LEU A 169 4.74 -1.36 14.98
CA LEU A 169 5.39 -0.37 15.83
C LEU A 169 6.91 -0.60 15.92
N ALA A 170 7.33 -1.86 16.10
CA ALA A 170 8.74 -2.22 16.16
C ALA A 170 9.48 -1.86 14.86
N GLU A 171 8.87 -2.08 13.70
CA GLU A 171 9.46 -1.75 12.40
C GLU A 171 9.50 -0.25 12.14
N TYR A 172 8.46 0.50 12.56
CA TYR A 172 8.49 1.95 12.53
C TYR A 172 9.67 2.49 13.35
N ASP A 173 9.83 2.02 14.59
CA ASP A 173 10.92 2.44 15.47
C ASP A 173 12.29 2.05 14.91
N ARG A 174 12.41 0.86 14.32
CA ARG A 174 13.64 0.40 13.66
C ARG A 174 14.03 1.29 12.49
N VAL A 175 13.07 1.65 11.62
CA VAL A 175 13.32 2.46 10.44
C VAL A 175 13.65 3.89 10.82
N PHE A 176 12.87 4.52 11.69
CA PHE A 176 13.06 5.92 12.08
C PHE A 176 14.08 6.15 13.21
N GLY A 177 14.55 5.09 13.86
CA GLY A 177 15.66 5.14 14.82
C GLY A 177 17.04 5.22 14.18
N ILE A 178 17.14 4.98 12.86
CA ILE A 178 18.37 5.15 12.08
C ILE A 178 18.40 6.60 11.55
N PRO A 179 19.54 7.33 11.62
CA PRO A 179 19.65 8.66 11.02
C PRO A 179 19.27 8.60 9.54
N ALA A 180 18.47 9.56 9.08
CA ALA A 180 18.15 9.71 7.66
C ALA A 180 19.45 9.72 6.84
N ARG A 181 19.50 8.95 5.73
CA ARG A 181 20.62 9.06 4.80
C ARG A 181 20.59 10.47 4.22
N LYS A 182 21.66 11.24 4.46
CA LYS A 182 21.85 12.52 3.78
C LYS A 182 21.96 12.23 2.27
N PRO A 183 21.38 13.09 1.42
CA PRO A 183 21.52 12.98 -0.03
C PRO A 183 23.00 13.01 -0.45
#